data_AF-A0A2D6I1U4-F1
#
_entry.id   AF-A0A2D6I1U4-F1
#
_cell.length_a   1.000
_cell.length_b   1.000
_cell.length_c   1.000
_cell.angle_alpha   90.00
_cell.angle_beta   90.00
_cell.angle_gamma   90.00
#
_symmetry.space_group_name_H-M   'P 1'
#
loop_
_entity.id
_entity.type
_entity.pdbx_description
1 polymer ?
#
loop_
_entity_poly.entity_id
_entity_poly.type
_entity_poly.pdbx_seq_one_letter_code
_entity_poly.pdbx_strand_id
1 'polypeptide(L)'
;MAHTPTVSIEHDDPPWTSTYQPVEALVAEGDRVEMGTLIGHLAAHGAHCSRSCLHLGLRRPAWEARDAMTDPYVDPWAWIERRPVLKPLVP
;
A
#
# COMPACT_ATOMS: atom_id res chain seq x y z
N MET A 1 -6.80 -1.69 -19.59
CA MET A 1 -6.20 -2.95 -19.10
C MET A 1 -6.45 -3.02 -17.60
N ALA A 2 -6.94 -4.15 -17.11
CA ALA A 2 -7.76 -4.27 -15.90
C ALA A 2 -7.15 -3.63 -14.63
N HIS A 3 -7.97 -2.82 -13.94
CA HIS A 3 -7.65 -2.11 -12.71
C HIS A 3 -7.24 -3.10 -11.62
N THR A 4 -5.94 -3.23 -11.34
CA THR A 4 -5.48 -4.01 -10.18
C THR A 4 -6.06 -3.34 -8.92
N PRO A 5 -6.81 -4.06 -8.07
CA PRO A 5 -7.46 -3.45 -6.92
C PRO A 5 -6.38 -2.92 -5.96
N THR A 6 -6.53 -1.66 -5.56
CA THR A 6 -5.49 -0.88 -4.88
C THR A 6 -6.10 -0.11 -3.72
N VAL A 7 -5.44 -0.17 -2.56
CA VAL A 7 -5.70 0.75 -1.45
C VAL A 7 -4.49 1.67 -1.30
N SER A 8 -4.74 2.97 -1.18
CA SER A 8 -3.73 3.98 -0.86
C SER A 8 -4.10 4.63 0.46
N ILE A 9 -3.12 4.79 1.35
CA ILE A 9 -3.30 5.46 2.64
C ILE A 9 -2.34 6.63 2.70
N GLU A 10 -2.89 7.82 2.92
CA GLU A 10 -2.15 9.03 3.25
C GLU A 10 -1.82 9.04 4.74
N HIS A 11 -0.58 9.35 5.07
CA HIS A 11 -0.06 9.47 6.42
C HIS A 11 0.22 10.94 6.71
N ASP A 12 0.01 11.39 7.94
CA ASP A 12 0.16 12.80 8.30
C ASP A 12 1.59 13.16 8.74
N ASP A 13 2.36 12.21 9.28
CA ASP A 13 3.72 12.44 9.80
C ASP A 13 4.63 11.20 9.63
N PRO A 14 5.57 11.19 8.66
CA PRO A 14 5.71 12.18 7.58
C PRO A 14 4.55 12.09 6.56
N PRO A 15 4.33 13.12 5.71
CA PRO A 15 3.18 13.24 4.80
C PRO A 15 3.24 12.27 3.60
N TRP A 16 3.34 10.98 3.87
CA TRP A 16 3.65 9.95 2.88
C TRP A 16 2.39 9.23 2.40
N THR A 17 2.51 8.52 1.29
CA THR A 17 1.45 7.64 0.80
C THR A 17 1.97 6.22 0.72
N SER A 18 1.34 5.30 1.44
CA SER A 18 1.57 3.85 1.26
C SER A 18 0.53 3.25 0.33
N THR A 19 0.92 2.35 -0.56
CA THR A 19 0.03 1.66 -1.50
C THR A 19 0.07 0.15 -1.32
N TYR A 20 -1.10 -0.50 -1.41
CA TYR A 20 -1.30 -1.93 -1.15
C TYR A 20 -2.01 -2.57 -2.34
N GLN A 21 -1.35 -3.54 -3.00
CA GLN A 21 -1.89 -4.23 -4.19
C GLN A 21 -1.50 -5.71 -4.21
N PRO A 22 -2.33 -6.62 -4.75
CA PRO A 22 -3.73 -6.43 -5.10
C PRO A 22 -4.63 -6.57 -3.86
N VAL A 23 -5.30 -5.49 -3.42
CA VAL A 23 -6.15 -5.50 -2.22
C VAL A 23 -7.58 -5.12 -2.55
N GLU A 24 -8.50 -6.04 -2.30
CA GLU A 24 -9.94 -5.81 -2.31
C GLU A 24 -10.30 -5.00 -1.06
N ALA A 25 -10.68 -3.74 -1.26
CA ALA A 25 -10.86 -2.77 -0.19
C ALA A 25 -12.10 -3.09 0.67
N LEU A 26 -11.96 -2.94 1.98
CA LEU A 26 -13.07 -2.87 2.94
C LEU A 26 -13.35 -1.44 3.42
N VAL A 27 -12.52 -0.49 3.00
CA VAL A 27 -12.61 0.94 3.28
C VAL A 27 -13.01 1.70 2.01
N ALA A 28 -13.63 2.86 2.19
CA ALA A 28 -13.95 3.80 1.13
C ALA A 28 -12.94 4.95 1.06
N GLU A 29 -12.94 5.67 -0.06
CA GLU A 29 -12.17 6.90 -0.20
C GLU A 29 -12.60 7.93 0.85
N GLY A 30 -11.62 8.53 1.53
CA GLY A 30 -11.85 9.50 2.61
C GLY A 30 -12.02 8.88 4.01
N ASP A 31 -12.11 7.55 4.12
CA ASP A 31 -12.13 6.89 5.42
C ASP A 31 -10.81 7.13 6.18
N ARG A 32 -10.92 7.49 7.47
CA ARG A 32 -9.77 7.54 8.37
C ARG A 32 -9.53 6.16 8.93
N VAL A 33 -8.27 5.71 8.89
CA VAL A 33 -7.84 4.41 9.42
C VAL A 33 -6.75 4.62 10.46
N GLU A 34 -6.70 3.73 11.44
CA GLU A 34 -5.68 3.74 12.48
C GLU A 34 -4.81 2.48 12.39
N MET A 35 -3.73 2.45 13.17
CA MET A 35 -2.89 1.27 13.27
C MET A 35 -3.73 0.05 13.69
N GLY A 36 -3.72 -1.00 12.87
CA GLY A 36 -4.44 -2.24 13.14
C GLY A 36 -5.83 -2.33 12.49
N THR A 37 -6.32 -1.25 11.87
CA THR A 37 -7.53 -1.29 11.04
C THR A 37 -7.36 -2.27 9.88
N LEU A 38 -8.34 -3.15 9.67
CA LEU A 38 -8.38 -4.02 8.50
C LEU A 38 -8.84 -3.21 7.28
N ILE A 39 -7.94 -2.98 6.34
CA ILE A 39 -8.21 -2.14 5.15
C ILE A 39 -8.75 -2.94 3.95
N GLY A 40 -8.60 -4.27 3.97
CA GLY A 40 -8.98 -5.11 2.86
C GLY A 40 -8.42 -6.52 2.94
N HIS A 41 -8.73 -7.29 1.90
CA HIS A 41 -8.24 -8.66 1.72
C HIS A 41 -7.36 -8.74 0.48
N LEU A 42 -6.33 -9.57 0.54
CA LEU A 42 -5.46 -9.81 -0.60
C LEU A 42 -6.26 -10.57 -1.67
N ALA A 43 -6.24 -10.08 -2.91
CA ALA A 43 -6.88 -10.79 -4.00
C ALA A 43 -6.19 -12.15 -4.23
N ALA A 44 -6.96 -13.15 -4.67
CA ALA A 44 -6.48 -14.54 -4.79
C ALA A 44 -5.24 -14.69 -5.68
N HIS A 45 -5.08 -13.83 -6.70
CA HIS A 45 -4.00 -13.91 -7.67
C HIS A 45 -3.26 -12.58 -7.81
N GLY A 46 -1.93 -12.64 -7.67
CA GLY A 46 -1.04 -11.55 -8.08
C GLY A 46 -0.81 -11.56 -9.60
N ALA A 47 -0.46 -10.42 -10.18
CA ALA A 47 -0.19 -10.33 -11.61
C ALA A 47 1.05 -11.10 -12.07
N HIS A 48 2.02 -11.34 -11.16
CA HIS A 48 3.29 -12.00 -11.49
C HIS A 48 3.81 -13.03 -10.47
N CYS A 49 3.29 -13.03 -9.24
CA CYS A 49 3.63 -14.05 -8.25
C CYS A 49 2.82 -15.32 -8.50
N SER A 50 3.44 -16.50 -8.35
CA SER A 50 2.72 -17.79 -8.40
C SER A 50 1.86 -18.08 -7.16
N ARG A 51 2.06 -17.31 -6.09
CA ARG A 51 1.29 -17.35 -4.84
C ARG A 51 0.73 -15.97 -4.52
N SER A 52 -0.25 -15.88 -3.63
CA SER A 52 -0.74 -14.60 -3.14
C SER A 52 0.40 -13.82 -2.49
N CYS A 53 0.66 -12.62 -3.00
CA CYS A 53 1.73 -11.72 -2.56
C CYS A 53 1.19 -10.29 -2.49
N LEU A 54 1.69 -9.52 -1.53
CA LEU A 54 1.36 -8.09 -1.39
C LEU A 54 2.50 -7.26 -1.97
N HIS A 55 2.15 -6.34 -2.85
CA HIS A 55 2.95 -5.20 -3.27
C HIS A 55 2.69 -4.05 -2.32
N LEU A 56 3.75 -3.65 -1.64
CA LEU A 56 3.77 -2.50 -0.76
C LEU A 56 4.61 -1.41 -1.43
N GLY A 57 3.99 -0.30 -1.80
CA GLY A 57 4.67 0.90 -2.26
C GLY A 57 4.67 1.98 -1.17
N LEU A 58 5.67 2.84 -1.21
CA LEU A 58 5.78 3.99 -0.32
C LEU A 58 6.29 5.19 -1.11
N ARG A 59 5.56 6.29 -1.04
CA ARG A 59 5.79 7.46 -1.87
C ARG A 59 5.77 8.73 -1.02
N ARG A 60 6.72 9.62 -1.29
CA ARG A 60 6.75 10.98 -0.74
C ARG A 60 5.73 11.88 -1.46
N PRO A 61 5.39 13.05 -0.89
CA PRO A 61 4.61 14.03 -1.62
C PRO A 61 5.24 14.37 -2.96
N ALA A 62 4.41 14.53 -4.00
CA ALA A 62 4.89 14.87 -5.34
C ALA A 62 5.68 16.20 -5.35
N TRP A 63 5.35 17.13 -4.47
CA TRP A 63 6.03 18.43 -4.39
C TRP A 63 7.46 18.34 -3.85
N GLU A 64 7.86 17.22 -3.22
CA GLU A 64 9.25 16.97 -2.86
C GLU A 64 10.10 16.42 -4.03
N ALA A 65 9.46 16.00 -5.14
CA ALA A 65 10.19 15.58 -6.32
C ALA A 65 10.96 16.79 -6.89
N ARG A 66 12.30 16.65 -6.99
CA ARG A 66 13.18 17.76 -7.38
C ARG A 66 13.10 18.04 -8.88
N ASP A 67 12.72 17.03 -9.65
CA ASP A 67 12.43 17.10 -11.08
C ASP A 67 11.50 15.94 -11.47
N ALA A 68 10.99 15.96 -12.71
CA ALA A 68 10.14 14.90 -13.25
C ALA A 68 10.86 13.54 -13.40
N MET A 69 12.18 13.50 -13.19
CA MET A 69 13.00 12.30 -13.25
C MET A 69 13.22 11.66 -11.88
N THR A 70 13.03 12.44 -10.79
CA THR A 70 13.13 11.94 -9.42
C THR A 70 11.79 11.38 -9.02
N ASP A 71 11.63 10.08 -9.21
CA ASP A 71 10.46 9.35 -8.71
C ASP A 71 10.36 9.52 -7.18
N PRO A 72 9.24 10.02 -6.64
CA PRO A 72 9.04 10.13 -5.19
C PRO A 72 8.87 8.77 -4.49
N TYR A 73 8.87 7.64 -5.22
CA TYR A 73 8.93 6.31 -4.60
C TYR A 73 10.25 6.10 -3.85
N VAL A 74 10.12 5.65 -2.61
CA VAL A 74 11.25 5.30 -1.74
C VAL A 74 11.20 3.82 -1.41
N ASP A 75 12.33 3.26 -0.98
CA ASP A 75 12.38 1.90 -0.45
C ASP A 75 11.50 1.81 0.81
N PRO A 76 10.38 1.07 0.78
CA PRO A 76 9.51 0.94 1.94
C PRO A 76 10.21 0.24 3.10
N TRP A 77 11.16 -0.65 2.83
CA TRP A 77 11.87 -1.39 3.88
C TRP A 77 12.76 -0.51 4.74
N ALA A 78 13.21 0.65 4.24
CA ALA A 78 13.95 1.60 5.05
C ALA A 78 13.09 2.30 6.12
N TRP A 79 11.76 2.14 6.08
CA TRP A 79 10.81 2.92 6.89
C TRP A 79 9.80 2.06 7.66
N ILE A 80 9.70 0.79 7.34
CA ILE A 80 8.83 -0.13 8.06
C ILE A 80 9.54 -0.65 9.30
N GLU A 81 9.18 -0.10 10.46
CA GLU A 81 9.72 -0.54 11.75
C GLU A 81 9.30 -1.97 12.13
N ARG A 82 8.12 -2.40 11.64
CA ARG A 82 7.57 -3.74 11.91
C ARG A 82 7.34 -4.47 10.60
N ARG A 83 8.00 -5.61 10.43
CA ARG A 83 7.85 -6.47 9.24
C ARG A 83 6.36 -6.64 8.89
N PRO A 84 5.94 -6.29 7.65
CA PRO A 84 4.58 -6.53 7.22
C PRO A 84 4.32 -8.03 7.22
N VAL A 85 3.24 -8.45 7.86
CA VAL A 85 2.82 -9.85 7.91
C VAL A 85 1.41 -9.96 7.36
N LEU A 86 1.21 -10.85 6.38
CA LEU A 86 -0.11 -11.21 5.92
C LEU A 86 -0.75 -12.12 6.97
N LYS A 87 -1.88 -11.68 7.53
CA LYS A 87 -2.66 -12.49 8.46
C LYS A 87 -3.57 -13.42 7.66
N PRO A 88 -3.78 -14.68 8.10
CA PRO A 88 -4.78 -15.55 7.52
C PRO A 88 -6.16 -14.89 7.55
N LEU A 89 -6.97 -15.16 6.53
CA LEU A 89 -8.40 -14.94 6.63
C LEU A 89 -8.91 -15.88 7.71
N VAL A 90 -9.46 -15.34 8.80
CA VAL A 90 -10.00 -16.16 9.88
C VAL A 90 -11.10 -17.05 9.29
N PRO A 91 -11.15 -18.36 9.57
CA PRO A 91 -12.29 -19.20 9.22
C PRO A 91 -13.59 -18.74 9.87
#